data_AF-A0A8C0IBX4-F1
#
_entry.id   AF-A0A8C0IBX4-F1
#
_cell.length_a   1.000
_cell.length_b   1.000
_cell.length_c   1.000
_cell.angle_alpha   90.00
_cell.angle_beta   90.00
_cell.angle_gamma   90.00
#
_symmetry.space_group_name_H-M   'P 1'
#
loop_
_entity.id
_entity.type
_entity.pdbx_description
1 polymer ?
#
loop_
_entity_poly.entity_id
_entity_poly.type
_entity_poly.pdbx_seq_one_letter_code
_entity_poly.pdbx_strand_id
1 'polypeptide(L)'
;NTSEGEYFDQSHVALPNVSKFFLHQALEERKAAEALMKYQQERGGHYCSKTIQKPNCEYAVGLMKALEVAMVQWKTMIRYFEELYALSIENADPHSASTIKKQFIGPKIRKIKLMGDLLTNARRLDCSQDGRNSLGDYFMDRLQKEFRTGIDNLNSVIHLLIAQLFLVV
;
A
#
# COMPACT_ATOMS: atom_id res chain seq x y z
N ASN A 1 -2.12 -6.54 -1.31
CA ASN A 1 -2.62 -5.29 -1.92
C ASN A 1 -3.45 -5.51 -3.17
N THR A 2 -2.91 -5.90 -4.35
CA THR A 2 -3.75 -6.08 -5.56
C THR A 2 -4.84 -7.15 -5.38
N SER A 3 -4.47 -8.29 -4.79
CA SER A 3 -5.40 -9.38 -4.47
C SER A 3 -6.47 -9.01 -3.44
N GLU A 4 -6.15 -8.08 -2.52
CA GLU A 4 -7.12 -7.59 -1.52
C GLU A 4 -8.12 -6.65 -2.20
N GLY A 5 -7.65 -5.76 -3.09
CA GLY A 5 -8.50 -4.91 -3.91
C GLY A 5 -9.53 -5.71 -4.72
N GLU A 6 -9.07 -6.73 -5.43
CA GLU A 6 -9.94 -7.63 -6.21
C GLU A 6 -10.93 -8.38 -5.32
N TYR A 7 -10.54 -8.81 -4.12
CA TYR A 7 -11.42 -9.51 -3.19
C TYR A 7 -12.59 -8.62 -2.71
N PHE A 8 -12.30 -7.38 -2.31
CA PHE A 8 -13.34 -6.46 -1.80
C PHE A 8 -14.30 -5.94 -2.89
N ASP A 9 -13.94 -6.07 -4.16
CA ASP A 9 -14.80 -5.74 -5.31
C ASP A 9 -15.79 -6.87 -5.66
N GLN A 10 -15.57 -8.09 -5.14
CA GLN A 10 -16.46 -9.22 -5.40
C GLN A 10 -17.87 -8.93 -4.89
N SER A 11 -18.88 -9.32 -5.68
CA SER A 11 -20.30 -8.99 -5.43
C SER A 11 -20.83 -9.46 -4.07
N HIS A 12 -20.21 -10.48 -3.46
CA HIS A 12 -20.58 -11.02 -2.15
C HIS A 12 -19.88 -10.31 -0.97
N VAL A 13 -18.88 -9.47 -1.23
CA VAL A 13 -18.18 -8.64 -0.22
C VAL A 13 -18.59 -7.17 -0.34
N ALA A 14 -18.58 -6.63 -1.57
CA ALA A 14 -19.12 -5.32 -1.95
C ALA A 14 -18.67 -4.13 -1.07
N LEU A 15 -17.36 -4.00 -0.82
CA LEU A 15 -16.74 -2.86 -0.10
C LEU A 15 -15.89 -2.03 -1.08
N PRO A 16 -16.50 -1.17 -1.92
CA PRO A 16 -15.85 -0.55 -3.07
C PRO A 16 -14.78 0.48 -2.70
N ASN A 17 -14.90 1.19 -1.57
CA ASN A 17 -13.90 2.17 -1.16
C ASN A 17 -12.69 1.47 -0.53
N VAL A 18 -12.91 0.39 0.20
CA VAL A 18 -11.85 -0.49 0.68
C VAL A 18 -11.09 -1.10 -0.50
N SER A 19 -11.80 -1.61 -1.51
CA SER A 19 -11.19 -2.12 -2.75
C SER A 19 -10.29 -1.06 -3.41
N LYS A 20 -10.84 0.13 -3.65
CA LYS A 20 -10.09 1.26 -4.23
C LYS A 20 -8.86 1.63 -3.42
N PHE A 21 -8.96 1.62 -2.10
CA PHE A 21 -7.83 1.88 -1.22
C PHE A 21 -6.70 0.87 -1.46
N PHE A 22 -6.98 -0.43 -1.45
CA PHE A 22 -5.95 -1.46 -1.65
C PHE A 22 -5.36 -1.45 -3.07
N LEU A 23 -6.18 -1.16 -4.09
CA LEU A 23 -5.71 -0.95 -5.46
C LEU A 23 -4.79 0.26 -5.57
N HIS A 24 -5.14 1.38 -4.94
CA HIS A 24 -4.28 2.55 -4.89
C HIS A 24 -2.97 2.25 -4.15
N GLN A 25 -3.00 1.52 -3.04
CA GLN A 25 -1.78 1.09 -2.34
C GLN A 25 -0.92 0.19 -3.23
N ALA A 26 -1.53 -0.72 -4.01
CA ALA A 26 -0.79 -1.56 -4.95
C ALA A 26 -0.09 -0.73 -6.04
N LEU A 27 -0.76 0.29 -6.57
CA LEU A 27 -0.17 1.21 -7.55
C LEU A 27 1.02 1.98 -6.97
N GLU A 28 0.89 2.50 -5.75
CA GLU A 28 1.97 3.22 -5.07
C GLU A 28 3.17 2.31 -4.77
N GLU A 29 2.95 1.05 -4.39
CA GLU A 29 4.05 0.08 -4.23
C GLU A 29 4.69 -0.30 -5.57
N ARG A 30 3.93 -0.35 -6.67
CA ARG A 30 4.49 -0.55 -8.02
C ARG A 30 5.41 0.61 -8.40
N LYS A 31 4.97 1.85 -8.23
CA LYS A 31 5.81 3.05 -8.45
C LYS A 31 7.06 3.04 -7.58
N ALA A 32 6.94 2.63 -6.32
CA ALA A 32 8.10 2.49 -5.43
C ALA A 32 9.09 1.43 -5.94
N ALA A 33 8.61 0.28 -6.42
CA ALA A 33 9.46 -0.74 -7.02
C ALA A 33 10.17 -0.23 -8.30
N GLU A 34 9.44 0.44 -9.19
CA GLU A 34 10.00 1.07 -10.39
C GLU A 34 11.08 2.12 -10.03
N ALA A 35 10.84 2.94 -9.00
CA ALA A 35 11.81 3.92 -8.51
C ALA A 35 13.08 3.24 -7.95
N LEU A 36 12.94 2.11 -7.24
CA LEU A 36 14.09 1.36 -6.73
C LEU A 36 14.89 0.72 -7.87
N MET A 37 14.23 0.19 -8.90
CA MET A 37 14.90 -0.35 -10.08
C MET A 37 15.67 0.73 -10.84
N LYS A 38 15.05 1.91 -11.02
CA LYS A 38 15.71 3.06 -11.63
C LYS A 38 16.92 3.51 -10.81
N TYR A 39 16.77 3.59 -9.48
CA TYR A 39 17.87 3.93 -8.59
C TYR A 39 19.03 2.94 -8.69
N GLN A 40 18.74 1.64 -8.74
CA GLN A 40 19.75 0.60 -8.93
C GLN A 40 20.50 0.79 -10.26
N GLN A 41 19.78 1.09 -11.35
CA GLN A 41 20.38 1.38 -12.65
C GLN A 41 21.25 2.64 -12.64
N GLU A 42 20.80 3.72 -11.99
CA GLU A 42 21.57 4.98 -11.82
C GLU A 42 22.89 4.75 -11.07
N ARG A 43 22.92 3.80 -10.13
CA ARG A 43 24.13 3.41 -9.40
C ARG A 43 25.00 2.40 -10.16
N GLY A 44 24.65 2.04 -11.39
CA GLY A 44 25.36 1.06 -12.22
C GLY A 44 25.07 -0.40 -11.89
N GLY A 45 24.08 -0.67 -11.03
CA GLY A 45 23.64 -2.01 -10.70
C GLY A 45 22.69 -2.59 -11.76
N HIS A 46 22.66 -3.91 -11.88
CA HIS A 46 21.73 -4.60 -12.78
C HIS A 46 20.67 -5.36 -11.99
N TYR A 47 19.39 -5.15 -12.31
CA TYR A 47 18.28 -5.87 -11.68
C TYR A 47 18.09 -7.24 -12.32
N CYS A 48 18.26 -8.31 -11.55
CA CYS A 48 17.91 -9.66 -11.98
C CYS A 48 16.49 -9.99 -11.52
N SER A 49 15.56 -10.12 -12.46
CA SER A 49 14.17 -10.47 -12.16
C SER A 49 14.07 -11.84 -11.52
N LYS A 50 13.39 -11.92 -10.36
CA LYS A 50 13.00 -13.18 -9.73
C LYS A 50 11.50 -13.39 -9.92
N THR A 51 11.07 -14.65 -9.97
CA THR A 51 9.64 -14.99 -10.05
C THR A 51 8.92 -14.47 -8.80
N ILE A 52 7.98 -13.54 -9.01
CA ILE A 52 7.10 -13.05 -7.96
C ILE A 52 5.97 -14.06 -7.78
N GLN A 53 5.91 -14.68 -6.61
CA GLN A 53 4.84 -15.61 -6.29
C GLN A 53 3.54 -14.88 -6.00
N LYS A 54 2.41 -15.48 -6.45
CA LYS A 54 1.09 -14.99 -6.10
C LYS A 54 0.92 -15.09 -4.57
N PRO A 55 0.44 -14.04 -3.89
CA PRO A 55 0.14 -14.14 -2.47
C PRO A 55 -0.92 -15.22 -2.24
N ASN A 56 -0.78 -16.01 -1.17
CA ASN A 56 -1.80 -17.01 -0.84
C ASN A 56 -3.13 -16.28 -0.58
N CYS A 57 -4.16 -16.57 -1.36
CA CYS A 57 -5.44 -15.84 -1.33
C CYS A 57 -6.31 -16.17 -0.11
N GLU A 58 -5.90 -17.10 0.75
CA GLU A 58 -6.71 -17.61 1.87
C GLU A 58 -6.88 -16.62 3.04
N TYR A 59 -6.26 -15.44 3.00
CA TYR A 59 -6.09 -14.60 4.19
C TYR A 59 -7.08 -13.43 4.35
N ALA A 60 -7.94 -13.13 3.39
CA ALA A 60 -8.83 -11.96 3.48
C ALA A 60 -10.23 -12.33 4.02
N VAL A 61 -10.33 -13.01 5.16
CA VAL A 61 -11.64 -13.22 5.83
C VAL A 61 -12.03 -11.93 6.59
N GLY A 62 -12.34 -10.86 5.85
CA GLY A 62 -12.86 -9.58 6.36
C GLY A 62 -11.87 -8.41 6.34
N LEU A 63 -12.40 -7.18 6.48
CA LEU A 63 -11.63 -5.93 6.42
C LEU A 63 -10.50 -5.90 7.46
N MET A 64 -10.82 -6.22 8.71
CA MET A 64 -9.84 -6.19 9.80
C MET A 64 -8.62 -7.08 9.48
N LYS A 65 -8.86 -8.29 8.96
CA LYS A 65 -7.76 -9.21 8.63
C LYS A 65 -6.91 -8.68 7.48
N ALA A 66 -7.52 -8.11 6.44
CA ALA A 66 -6.78 -7.49 5.35
C ALA A 66 -5.90 -6.32 5.83
N LEU A 67 -6.43 -5.46 6.72
CA LEU A 67 -5.66 -4.37 7.32
C LEU A 67 -4.47 -4.89 8.15
N GLU A 68 -4.65 -5.97 8.93
CA GLU A 68 -3.57 -6.61 9.69
C GLU A 68 -2.48 -7.18 8.78
N VAL A 69 -2.87 -7.90 7.73
CA VAL A 69 -1.93 -8.48 6.76
C VAL A 69 -1.11 -7.38 6.08
N ALA A 70 -1.76 -6.31 5.61
CA ALA A 70 -1.07 -5.17 5.02
C ALA A 70 -0.11 -4.48 6.01
N MET A 71 -0.51 -4.36 7.28
CA MET A 71 0.36 -3.81 8.34
C MET A 71 1.65 -4.64 8.50
N VAL A 72 1.51 -5.97 8.54
CA VAL A 72 2.66 -6.89 8.66
C VAL A 72 3.57 -6.78 7.44
N GLN A 73 3.00 -6.70 6.23
CA GLN A 73 3.77 -6.52 4.99
C GLN A 73 4.61 -5.24 5.03
N TRP A 74 4.02 -4.10 5.41
CA TRP A 74 4.77 -2.84 5.46
C TRP A 74 5.83 -2.81 6.56
N LYS A 75 5.56 -3.37 7.73
CA LYS A 75 6.58 -3.55 8.78
C LYS A 75 7.76 -4.38 8.29
N THR A 76 7.46 -5.49 7.60
CA THR A 76 8.48 -6.38 7.03
C THR A 76 9.32 -5.65 5.98
N MET A 77 8.68 -4.85 5.11
CA MET A 77 9.40 -4.04 4.13
C MET A 77 10.29 -2.97 4.77
N ILE A 78 9.82 -2.30 5.84
CA ILE A 78 10.66 -1.33 6.57
C ILE A 78 11.90 -2.01 7.12
N ARG A 79 11.76 -3.19 7.75
CA ARG A 79 12.91 -3.95 8.26
C ARG A 79 13.96 -4.21 7.18
N TYR A 80 13.54 -4.64 5.98
CA TYR A 80 14.47 -4.82 4.86
C TYR A 80 15.14 -3.51 4.42
N PHE A 81 14.42 -2.38 4.44
CA PHE A 81 15.01 -1.09 4.12
C PHE A 81 15.94 -0.57 5.23
N GLU A 82 15.69 -0.90 6.49
CA GLU A 82 16.58 -0.58 7.61
C GLU A 82 17.88 -1.38 7.52
N GLU A 83 17.80 -2.66 7.17
CA GLU A 83 18.98 -3.50 6.87
C GLU A 83 19.79 -2.91 5.70
N LEU A 84 19.12 -2.52 4.60
CA LEU A 84 19.78 -1.89 3.45
C LEU A 84 20.38 -0.52 3.81
N TYR A 85 19.72 0.24 4.67
CA TYR A 85 20.23 1.50 5.20
C TYR A 85 21.50 1.28 6.04
N ALA A 86 21.49 0.31 6.95
CA ALA A 86 22.66 -0.06 7.76
C ALA A 86 23.84 -0.47 6.87
N LEU A 87 23.60 -1.33 5.87
CA LEU A 87 24.61 -1.71 4.88
C LEU A 87 25.16 -0.50 4.11
N SER A 88 24.32 0.48 3.78
CA SER A 88 24.78 1.71 3.11
C SER A 88 25.70 2.53 4.01
N ILE A 89 25.44 2.58 5.32
CA ILE A 89 26.30 3.26 6.29
C ILE A 89 27.63 2.50 6.46
N GLU A 90 27.59 1.17 6.60
CA GLU A 90 28.78 0.32 6.73
C GLU A 90 29.72 0.45 5.51
N ASN A 91 29.15 0.57 4.31
CA ASN A 91 29.91 0.76 3.07
C ASN A 91 30.26 2.24 2.78
N ALA A 92 30.04 3.15 3.73
CA ALA A 92 30.29 4.58 3.58
C ALA A 92 29.62 5.21 2.34
N ASP A 93 28.38 4.80 2.05
CA ASP A 93 27.55 5.31 0.95
C ASP A 93 26.43 6.23 1.47
N PRO A 94 26.72 7.51 1.75
CA PRO A 94 25.74 8.45 2.28
C PRO A 94 24.59 8.74 1.31
N HIS A 95 24.84 8.57 0.00
CA HIS A 95 23.81 8.80 -1.02
C HIS A 95 22.73 7.70 -0.96
N SER A 96 23.13 6.42 -0.93
CA SER A 96 22.20 5.30 -0.72
C SER A 96 21.45 5.41 0.59
N ALA A 97 22.17 5.68 1.69
CA ALA A 97 21.56 5.85 2.99
C ALA A 97 20.48 6.95 2.99
N SER A 98 20.77 8.12 2.40
CA SER A 98 19.80 9.22 2.27
C SER A 98 18.59 8.83 1.41
N THR A 99 18.83 8.20 0.25
CA THR A 99 17.76 7.78 -0.67
C THR A 99 16.83 6.77 -0.03
N ILE A 100 17.37 5.71 0.60
CA ILE A 100 16.60 4.68 1.30
C ILE A 100 15.72 5.29 2.38
N LYS A 101 16.30 6.15 3.22
CA LYS A 101 15.58 6.80 4.31
C LYS A 101 14.44 7.70 3.82
N LYS A 102 14.72 8.56 2.83
CA LYS A 102 13.77 9.58 2.35
C LYS A 102 12.69 8.99 1.45
N GLN A 103 13.06 8.16 0.48
CA GLN A 103 12.13 7.69 -0.55
C GLN A 103 11.38 6.41 -0.17
N PHE A 104 11.93 5.57 0.72
CA PHE A 104 11.36 4.25 1.00
C PHE A 104 10.89 4.09 2.46
N ILE A 105 11.73 4.41 3.45
CA ILE A 105 11.37 4.28 4.87
C ILE A 105 10.31 5.32 5.26
N GLY A 106 10.55 6.60 4.98
CA GLY A 106 9.65 7.70 5.38
C GLY A 106 8.18 7.51 4.94
N PRO A 107 7.91 7.19 3.66
CA PRO A 107 6.54 6.90 3.21
C PRO A 107 5.90 5.70 3.91
N LYS A 108 6.66 4.63 4.17
CA LYS A 108 6.12 3.42 4.83
C LYS A 108 5.76 3.67 6.29
N ILE A 109 6.51 4.51 7.02
CA ILE A 109 6.16 4.92 8.39
C ILE A 109 4.78 5.60 8.41
N ARG A 110 4.51 6.49 7.44
CA ARG A 110 3.18 7.14 7.31
C ARG A 110 2.07 6.13 7.03
N LYS A 111 2.34 5.13 6.17
CA LYS A 111 1.39 4.04 5.89
C LYS A 111 1.10 3.19 7.12
N ILE A 112 2.11 2.85 7.92
CA ILE A 112 1.92 2.09 9.16
C ILE A 112 1.10 2.87 10.18
N LYS A 113 1.36 4.17 10.33
CA LYS A 113 0.55 5.04 11.20
C LYS A 113 -0.91 5.03 10.75
N LEU A 114 -1.16 5.26 9.47
CA LEU A 114 -2.50 5.21 8.89
C LEU A 114 -3.18 3.87 9.16
N MET A 115 -2.47 2.76 8.95
CA MET A 115 -3.01 1.42 9.20
C MET A 115 -3.34 1.19 10.68
N GLY A 116 -2.52 1.71 11.60
CA GLY A 116 -2.78 1.66 13.03
C GLY A 116 -4.06 2.41 13.43
N ASP A 117 -4.30 3.59 12.82
CA ASP A 117 -5.53 4.36 13.03
C ASP A 117 -6.75 3.58 12.51
N LEU A 118 -6.65 3.04 11.29
CA LEU A 118 -7.73 2.24 10.67
C LEU A 118 -8.07 0.99 11.48
N LEU A 119 -7.06 0.26 11.96
CA LEU A 119 -7.24 -0.91 12.82
C LEU A 119 -7.89 -0.53 14.16
N THR A 120 -7.50 0.61 14.73
CA THR A 120 -8.10 1.10 15.97
C THR A 120 -9.57 1.45 15.78
N ASN A 121 -9.92 2.07 14.65
CA ASN A 121 -11.31 2.36 14.30
C ASN A 121 -12.11 1.08 14.03
N ALA A 122 -11.56 0.14 13.26
CA ALA A 122 -12.20 -1.15 13.01
C ALA A 122 -12.51 -1.89 14.31
N ARG A 123 -11.55 -1.98 15.25
CA ARG A 123 -11.74 -2.64 16.55
C ARG A 123 -12.80 -1.96 17.42
N ARG A 124 -12.96 -0.64 17.33
CA ARG A 124 -14.03 0.08 18.04
C ARG A 124 -15.42 -0.24 17.49
N LEU A 125 -15.51 -0.56 16.20
CA LEU A 125 -16.77 -0.92 15.54
C LEU A 125 -17.09 -2.42 15.67
N ASP A 126 -16.09 -3.24 16.02
CA ASP A 126 -16.20 -4.69 16.22
C ASP A 126 -16.84 -5.08 17.58
N CYS A 127 -17.47 -4.13 18.29
CA CYS A 127 -18.04 -4.33 19.63
C CYS A 127 -19.33 -5.18 19.67
N SER A 128 -19.77 -5.79 18.57
CA SER A 128 -20.98 -6.64 18.53
C SER A 128 -20.62 -8.09 18.27
N GLN A 129 -20.69 -8.94 19.30
CA GLN A 129 -20.34 -10.37 19.26
C GLN A 129 -21.31 -11.26 18.44
N ASP A 130 -22.13 -10.69 17.55
CA ASP A 130 -23.14 -11.45 16.80
C ASP A 130 -22.62 -12.01 15.47
N GLY A 131 -21.30 -12.02 15.24
CA GLY A 131 -20.68 -12.66 14.07
C GLY A 131 -21.07 -12.06 12.71
N ARG A 132 -21.77 -10.92 12.71
CA ARG A 132 -22.12 -10.15 11.52
C ARG A 132 -21.20 -8.93 11.43
N ASN A 133 -19.95 -9.18 11.04
CA ASN A 133 -18.94 -8.16 10.75
C ASN A 133 -19.34 -7.19 9.62
N SER A 134 -20.52 -7.35 9.01
CA SER A 134 -20.99 -6.60 7.85
C SER A 134 -21.30 -5.12 8.14
N LEU A 135 -21.78 -4.77 9.34
CA LEU A 135 -22.20 -3.38 9.62
C LEU A 135 -21.00 -2.48 9.94
N GLY A 136 -20.05 -2.97 10.75
CA GLY A 136 -18.81 -2.25 11.06
C GLY A 136 -17.97 -2.02 9.80
N ASP A 137 -17.80 -3.06 8.99
CA ASP A 137 -17.06 -2.98 7.72
C ASP A 137 -17.76 -2.03 6.73
N TYR A 138 -19.09 -2.03 6.68
CA TYR A 138 -19.85 -1.07 5.88
C TYR A 138 -19.65 0.37 6.36
N PHE A 139 -19.71 0.63 7.68
CA PHE A 139 -19.45 1.99 8.20
C PHE A 139 -18.01 2.43 7.93
N MET A 140 -17.03 1.54 8.04
CA MET A 140 -15.66 1.82 7.65
C MET A 140 -15.58 2.19 6.16
N ASP A 141 -16.12 1.36 5.27
CA ASP A 141 -16.13 1.63 3.82
C ASP A 141 -16.81 2.96 3.47
N ARG A 142 -17.93 3.28 4.12
CA ARG A 142 -18.71 4.48 3.81
C ARG A 142 -18.21 5.74 4.49
N LEU A 143 -17.74 5.70 5.73
CA LEU A 143 -17.49 6.92 6.52
C LEU A 143 -16.01 7.23 6.68
N GLN A 144 -15.12 6.24 6.53
CA GLN A 144 -13.69 6.46 6.67
C GLN A 144 -13.16 7.23 5.45
N LYS A 145 -12.60 8.41 5.70
CA LYS A 145 -12.17 9.33 4.65
C LYS A 145 -11.00 8.78 3.84
N GLU A 146 -10.12 8.02 4.49
CA GLU A 146 -8.88 7.50 3.94
C GLU A 146 -9.12 6.40 2.90
N PHE A 147 -10.27 5.73 2.96
CA PHE A 147 -10.72 4.85 1.88
C PHE A 147 -11.31 5.61 0.69
N ARG A 148 -11.81 6.83 0.93
CA ARG A 148 -12.35 7.72 -0.11
C ARG A 148 -11.28 8.54 -0.82
N THR A 149 -10.14 8.85 -0.17
CA THR A 149 -9.08 9.71 -0.75
C THR A 149 -8.43 9.17 -2.02
N GLY A 150 -8.65 7.89 -2.38
CA GLY A 150 -8.33 7.39 -3.71
C GLY A 150 -9.12 8.06 -4.85
N ILE A 151 -10.29 8.66 -4.55
CA ILE A 151 -11.18 9.30 -5.55
C ILE A 151 -10.59 10.61 -6.06
N ASP A 152 -10.06 11.47 -5.18
CA ASP A 152 -9.59 12.80 -5.56
C ASP A 152 -8.24 12.75 -6.28
N ASN A 153 -7.35 11.84 -5.86
CA ASN A 153 -6.07 11.64 -6.53
C ASN A 153 -6.19 10.87 -7.85
N LEU A 154 -7.10 9.91 -7.98
CA LEU A 154 -7.27 9.19 -9.26
C LEU A 154 -7.89 10.10 -10.32
N ASN A 155 -8.86 10.94 -9.96
CA ASN A 155 -9.40 11.96 -10.85
C ASN A 155 -8.33 12.99 -11.26
N SER A 156 -7.49 13.43 -10.33
CA SER A 156 -6.38 14.35 -10.62
C SER A 156 -5.30 13.72 -11.51
N VAL A 157 -4.95 12.45 -11.28
CA VAL A 157 -3.97 11.71 -12.11
C VAL A 157 -4.52 11.40 -13.50
N ILE A 158 -5.80 11.06 -13.63
CA ILE A 158 -6.46 10.90 -14.95
C ILE A 158 -6.50 12.25 -15.67
N HIS A 159 -6.84 13.35 -15.00
CA HIS A 159 -6.78 14.69 -15.59
C HIS A 159 -5.36 15.08 -16.02
N LEU A 160 -4.34 14.72 -15.23
CA LEU A 160 -2.94 15.02 -15.53
C LEU A 160 -2.41 14.17 -16.70
N LEU A 161 -2.79 12.89 -16.77
CA LEU A 161 -2.48 12.00 -17.90
C LEU A 161 -3.18 12.44 -19.18
N ILE A 162 -4.45 12.85 -19.12
CA ILE A 162 -5.18 13.41 -20.26
C ILE A 162 -4.53 14.75 -20.69
N ALA A 163 -4.15 15.62 -19.75
CA ALA A 163 -3.46 16.87 -20.06
C ALA A 163 -2.07 16.63 -20.68
N GLN A 164 -1.32 15.62 -20.23
CA GLN A 164 -0.04 15.24 -20.84
C GLN A 164 -0.20 14.61 -22.22
N LEU A 165 -1.29 13.87 -22.46
CA LEU A 165 -1.59 13.31 -23.79
C LEU A 165 -1.98 14.40 -24.81
N PHE A 166 -2.65 15.47 -24.36
CA PHE A 166 -3.01 16.63 -25.19
C PHE A 166 -1.85 17.61 -25.43
N LEU A 167 -0.76 17.53 -24.67
CA LEU A 167 0.45 18.36 -24.88
C LEU A 167 1.47 17.71 -25.83
N VAL A 168 1.23 16.47 -26.27
CA VAL A 168 2.13 15.69 -27.14
C VAL A 168 1.51 15.44 -28.53
N VAL A 169 0.34 16.02 -28.82
CA VAL A 169 -0.26 16.11 -30.17
C VAL A 169 -0.31 17.57 -30.58
#